data_AF-A0A2V9ZK38-F1
#
_entry.id   AF-A0A2V9ZK38-F1
#
_cell.length_a   1.000
_cell.length_b   1.000
_cell.length_c   1.000
_cell.angle_alpha   90.00
_cell.angle_beta   90.00
_cell.angle_gamma   90.00
#
_symmetry.space_group_name_H-M   'P 1'
#
loop_
_entity.id
_entity.type
_entity.pdbx_description
1 polymer ?
#
loop_
_entity_poly.entity_id
_entity_poly.type
_entity_poly.pdbx_seq_one_letter_code
_entity_poly.pdbx_strand_id
1 'polypeptide(L)'
;MLRNAFSLSVLAVRFAYSAVTALLFFSLTLGLSPSLVVPAYAQHHADLAPAEIDQLRDTALDPDQRLKLYLRFARTRLAALDQLRTDPKITTADRPTQIHDHLQDFLNLYDELDDNIDMYVDRKEDIRKPLKAIIEADVEFQTKLKAFQDALQAAKEDPKPYEFVLSNLQDTLTSAADDHRKLMAEQEEAAKHAKKHRQQKQ
;
A
#
# COMPACT_ATOMS: atom_id res chain seq x y z
N MET A 1 -0.27 -72.43 -21.32
CA MET A 1 1.02 -73.16 -21.22
C MET A 1 2.13 -72.11 -21.13
N LEU A 2 2.52 -71.69 -19.92
CA LEU A 2 3.58 -72.24 -19.05
C LEU A 2 5.03 -71.80 -19.43
N ARG A 3 5.57 -70.91 -18.57
CA ARG A 3 6.93 -70.81 -18.00
C ARG A 3 8.08 -70.08 -18.72
N ASN A 4 8.47 -68.94 -18.10
CA ASN A 4 9.77 -68.59 -17.48
C ASN A 4 11.08 -69.28 -17.93
N ALA A 5 12.10 -68.44 -18.21
CA ALA A 5 13.49 -68.49 -17.68
C ALA A 5 14.22 -67.17 -18.09
N PHE A 6 14.55 -66.22 -17.21
CA PHE A 6 15.71 -66.11 -16.29
C PHE A 6 17.11 -66.24 -16.92
N SER A 7 17.89 -65.12 -16.91
CA SER A 7 19.31 -64.97 -16.50
C SER A 7 19.95 -63.77 -17.25
N LEU A 8 20.14 -62.58 -16.65
CA LEU A 8 21.27 -62.15 -15.81
C LEU A 8 22.66 -62.21 -16.48
N SER A 9 23.23 -61.01 -16.66
CA SER A 9 24.61 -60.60 -16.37
C SER A 9 25.75 -60.94 -17.35
N VAL A 10 26.16 -59.94 -18.15
CA VAL A 10 27.58 -59.59 -18.26
C VAL A 10 27.73 -58.07 -18.15
N LEU A 11 28.58 -57.71 -17.21
CA LEU A 11 28.88 -56.39 -16.68
C LEU A 11 30.20 -55.91 -17.30
N ALA A 12 30.23 -54.64 -17.72
CA ALA A 12 31.34 -53.70 -17.71
C ALA A 12 32.64 -53.96 -18.52
N VAL A 13 32.86 -53.15 -19.56
CA VAL A 13 34.15 -52.47 -19.93
C VAL A 13 33.73 -51.17 -20.67
N ARG A 14 33.67 -49.93 -20.14
CA ARG A 14 34.64 -49.03 -19.47
C ARG A 14 35.64 -48.37 -20.46
N PHE A 15 35.74 -47.03 -20.40
CA PHE A 15 36.73 -46.11 -21.03
C PHE A 15 36.49 -45.70 -22.51
N ALA A 16 36.62 -44.45 -22.98
CA ALA A 16 37.27 -43.24 -22.49
C ALA A 16 36.80 -41.98 -23.29
N TYR A 17 36.83 -40.79 -22.63
CA TYR A 17 37.40 -39.47 -23.05
C TYR A 17 37.52 -39.14 -24.57
N SER A 18 37.43 -37.93 -25.13
CA SER A 18 37.44 -36.52 -24.72
C SER A 18 37.25 -35.69 -26.02
N ALA A 19 36.52 -34.57 -26.03
CA ALA A 19 37.08 -33.22 -26.11
C ALA A 19 37.21 -32.59 -27.53
N VAL A 20 36.51 -31.45 -27.71
CA VAL A 20 37.06 -30.17 -28.21
C VAL A 20 37.08 -29.89 -29.74
N THR A 21 36.44 -28.75 -30.07
CA THR A 21 36.59 -27.84 -31.25
C THR A 21 36.12 -28.32 -32.62
N ALA A 22 35.59 -27.53 -33.56
CA ALA A 22 35.11 -26.15 -33.74
C ALA A 22 34.60 -26.14 -35.21
N LEU A 23 33.70 -25.31 -35.75
CA LEU A 23 33.74 -23.85 -35.89
C LEU A 23 32.50 -23.44 -36.74
N LEU A 24 31.75 -22.45 -36.24
CA LEU A 24 31.06 -21.35 -36.93
C LEU A 24 30.43 -21.55 -38.32
N PHE A 25 29.09 -21.45 -38.38
CA PHE A 25 28.43 -20.58 -39.36
C PHE A 25 27.40 -19.68 -38.67
N PHE A 26 27.70 -18.40 -38.79
CA PHE A 26 27.00 -17.22 -38.33
C PHE A 26 25.70 -17.04 -39.14
N SER A 27 24.53 -17.01 -38.51
CA SER A 27 23.35 -16.40 -39.11
C SER A 27 22.50 -15.72 -38.05
N LEU A 28 22.71 -14.41 -38.01
CA LEU A 28 22.02 -13.37 -37.30
C LEU A 28 20.54 -13.31 -37.75
N THR A 29 19.63 -13.86 -36.96
CA THR A 29 18.19 -13.51 -37.03
C THR A 29 17.88 -12.57 -35.88
N LEU A 30 18.14 -11.29 -36.14
CA LEU A 30 17.65 -10.15 -35.38
C LEU A 30 16.24 -9.84 -35.89
N GLY A 31 15.22 -9.79 -35.03
CA GLY A 31 13.92 -9.28 -35.47
C GLY A 31 12.73 -9.61 -34.59
N LEU A 32 12.43 -8.67 -33.68
CA LEU A 32 11.11 -8.39 -33.11
C LEU A 32 10.66 -9.26 -31.92
N SER A 33 11.29 -9.03 -30.76
CA SER A 33 10.60 -9.22 -29.48
C SER A 33 9.53 -8.13 -29.34
N PRO A 34 8.25 -8.45 -29.11
CA PRO A 34 7.28 -7.45 -28.71
C PRO A 34 7.68 -6.97 -27.32
N SER A 35 8.15 -5.72 -27.22
CA SER A 35 8.22 -5.04 -25.94
C SER A 35 6.82 -5.06 -25.34
N LEU A 36 6.64 -5.86 -24.29
CA LEU A 36 5.53 -5.70 -23.36
C LEU A 36 5.66 -4.29 -22.79
N VAL A 37 4.95 -3.33 -23.39
CA VAL A 37 4.66 -2.05 -22.74
C VAL A 37 3.71 -2.42 -21.61
N VAL A 38 4.28 -2.73 -20.45
CA VAL A 38 3.52 -2.71 -19.20
C VAL A 38 3.07 -1.25 -19.05
N PRO A 39 1.77 -0.94 -19.03
CA PRO A 39 1.36 0.39 -18.62
C PRO A 39 1.89 0.57 -17.20
N ALA A 40 2.86 1.47 -17.04
CA ALA A 40 3.12 2.04 -15.74
C ALA A 40 1.84 2.81 -15.40
N TYR A 41 0.92 2.15 -14.70
CA TYR A 41 0.03 2.89 -13.82
C TYR A 41 0.96 3.77 -13.01
N ALA A 42 0.82 5.09 -13.13
CA ALA A 42 1.46 6.00 -12.22
C ALA A 42 0.88 5.64 -10.85
N GLN A 43 1.56 4.74 -10.14
CA GLN A 43 1.30 4.51 -8.73
C GLN A 43 1.65 5.84 -8.10
N HIS A 44 0.64 6.60 -7.70
CA HIS A 44 0.81 7.82 -6.93
C HIS A 44 1.35 7.40 -5.57
N HIS A 45 2.65 7.12 -5.51
CA HIS A 45 3.31 6.89 -4.24
C HIS A 45 3.23 8.20 -3.45
N ALA A 46 2.82 8.10 -2.18
CA ALA A 46 2.87 9.22 -1.27
C ALA A 46 4.29 9.79 -1.24
N ASP A 47 4.41 11.13 -1.27
CA ASP A 47 5.70 11.80 -1.11
C ASP A 47 6.15 11.68 0.36
N LEU A 48 6.85 10.58 0.62
CA LEU A 48 7.42 10.24 1.91
C LEU A 48 8.83 10.82 2.05
N ALA A 49 9.10 11.45 3.18
CA ALA A 49 10.44 11.87 3.52
C ALA A 49 11.34 10.62 3.73
N PRO A 50 12.67 10.72 3.49
CA PRO A 50 13.57 9.57 3.64
C PRO A 50 13.48 8.87 5.01
N ALA A 51 13.32 9.64 6.09
CA ALA A 51 13.17 9.09 7.44
C ALA A 51 11.83 8.33 7.63
N GLU A 52 10.77 8.74 6.93
CA GLU A 52 9.47 8.05 6.96
C GLU A 52 9.56 6.72 6.19
N ILE A 53 10.28 6.71 5.08
CA ILE A 53 10.58 5.48 4.32
C ILE A 53 11.36 4.49 5.19
N ASP A 54 12.40 4.94 5.87
CA ASP A 54 13.19 4.10 6.77
C ASP A 54 12.31 3.50 7.88
N GLN A 55 11.43 4.31 8.49
CA GLN A 55 10.49 3.83 9.51
C GLN A 55 9.53 2.78 8.97
N LEU A 56 8.95 2.99 7.78
CA LEU A 56 8.04 2.01 7.17
C LEU A 56 8.77 0.71 6.82
N ARG A 57 10.03 0.80 6.34
CA ARG A 57 10.85 -0.37 6.07
C ARG A 57 11.10 -1.18 7.33
N ASP A 58 11.43 -0.51 8.43
CA ASP A 58 11.75 -1.17 9.70
C ASP A 58 10.53 -1.85 10.34
N THR A 59 9.31 -1.40 10.03
CA THR A 59 8.06 -1.98 10.54
C THR A 59 7.31 -2.83 9.51
N ALA A 60 7.90 -3.17 8.37
CA ALA A 60 7.18 -3.80 7.25
C ALA A 60 6.44 -5.12 7.62
N LEU A 61 6.97 -5.85 8.60
CA LEU A 61 6.41 -7.12 9.07
C LEU A 61 5.51 -7.00 10.32
N ASP A 62 5.33 -5.79 10.86
CA ASP A 62 4.48 -5.53 12.02
C ASP A 62 3.30 -4.64 11.60
N PRO A 63 2.11 -5.22 11.33
CA PRO A 63 0.94 -4.47 10.92
C PRO A 63 0.52 -3.40 11.94
N ASP A 64 0.64 -3.67 13.25
CA ASP A 64 0.25 -2.71 14.29
C ASP A 64 1.14 -1.47 14.25
N GLN A 65 2.46 -1.66 14.09
CA GLN A 65 3.39 -0.54 14.00
C GLN A 65 3.28 0.19 12.65
N ARG A 66 3.25 -0.53 11.52
CA ARG A 66 3.23 0.08 10.20
C ARG A 66 1.98 0.93 9.97
N LEU A 67 0.79 0.41 10.28
CA LEU A 67 -0.46 1.16 10.10
C LEU A 67 -0.52 2.40 10.99
N LYS A 68 0.04 2.34 12.21
CA LYS A 68 0.17 3.52 13.09
C LYS A 68 1.13 4.57 12.55
N LEU A 69 2.17 4.18 11.82
CA LEU A 69 3.07 5.13 11.16
C LEU A 69 2.35 5.93 10.08
N TYR A 70 1.59 5.26 9.21
CA TYR A 70 0.76 5.94 8.21
C TYR A 70 -0.19 6.96 8.86
N LEU A 71 -0.92 6.57 9.92
CA LEU A 71 -1.77 7.50 10.66
C LEU A 71 -1.00 8.70 11.22
N ARG A 72 0.23 8.49 11.72
CA ARG A 72 1.07 9.58 12.25
C ARG A 72 1.52 10.53 11.14
N PHE A 73 1.96 10.01 10.01
CA PHE A 73 2.35 10.81 8.86
C PHE A 73 1.14 11.61 8.34
N ALA A 74 -0.03 10.99 8.27
CA ALA A 74 -1.26 11.62 7.79
C ALA A 74 -1.69 12.76 8.72
N ARG A 75 -1.63 12.55 10.03
CA ARG A 75 -1.81 13.62 11.04
C ARG A 75 -0.83 14.78 10.85
N THR A 76 0.41 14.49 10.48
CA THR A 76 1.46 15.51 10.30
C THR A 76 1.14 16.39 9.09
N ARG A 77 0.72 15.81 7.97
CA ARG A 77 0.30 16.57 6.77
C ARG A 77 -0.92 17.44 7.05
N LEU A 78 -1.97 16.91 7.67
CA LEU A 78 -3.15 17.71 8.02
C LEU A 78 -2.84 18.84 9.02
N ALA A 79 -1.97 18.59 10.01
CA ALA A 79 -1.61 19.61 10.99
C ALA A 79 -0.79 20.76 10.37
N ALA A 80 -0.06 20.50 9.28
CA ALA A 80 0.70 21.54 8.57
C ALA A 80 -0.21 22.57 7.89
N LEU A 81 -1.45 22.22 7.52
CA LEU A 81 -2.37 23.11 6.81
C LEU A 81 -2.63 24.43 7.53
N ASP A 82 -2.81 24.39 8.85
CA ASP A 82 -3.01 25.60 9.65
C ASP A 82 -1.77 26.50 9.67
N GLN A 83 -0.58 25.91 9.71
CA GLN A 83 0.68 26.65 9.63
C GLN A 83 0.82 27.32 8.26
N LEU A 84 0.58 26.58 7.18
CA LEU A 84 0.67 27.12 5.81
C LEU A 84 -0.27 28.31 5.59
N ARG A 85 -1.47 28.23 6.16
CA ARG A 85 -2.48 29.28 6.05
C ARG A 85 -2.17 30.50 6.90
N THR A 86 -1.39 30.39 7.97
CA THR A 86 -1.20 31.48 8.92
C THR A 86 0.22 32.03 9.00
N ASP A 87 1.22 31.30 8.49
CA ASP A 87 2.62 31.72 8.55
C ASP A 87 2.85 32.96 7.68
N PRO A 88 3.28 34.10 8.27
CA PRO A 88 3.57 35.33 7.52
C PRO A 88 4.80 35.21 6.60
N LYS A 89 5.63 34.17 6.76
CA LYS A 89 6.79 33.92 5.89
C LYS A 89 6.41 33.30 4.55
N ILE A 90 5.23 32.68 4.46
CA ILE A 90 4.73 32.10 3.22
C ILE A 90 4.03 33.20 2.43
N THR A 91 4.51 33.44 1.22
CA THR A 91 3.93 34.48 0.37
C THR A 91 2.49 34.14 0.01
N THR A 92 1.66 35.15 -0.21
CA THR A 92 0.26 34.94 -0.65
C THR A 92 0.17 34.29 -2.03
N ALA A 93 1.24 34.37 -2.84
CA ALA A 93 1.31 33.73 -4.15
C ALA A 93 1.62 32.22 -4.05
N ASP A 94 2.51 31.82 -3.13
CA ASP A 94 2.94 30.42 -2.99
C ASP A 94 2.01 29.58 -2.11
N ARG A 95 1.27 30.24 -1.21
CA ARG A 95 0.39 29.59 -0.24
C ARG A 95 -0.62 28.62 -0.86
N PRO A 96 -1.35 28.97 -1.94
CA PRO A 96 -2.32 28.04 -2.51
C PRO A 96 -1.69 26.76 -3.05
N THR A 97 -0.53 26.86 -3.70
CA THR A 97 0.18 25.67 -4.18
C THR A 97 0.62 24.79 -3.01
N GLN A 98 1.22 25.36 -1.97
CA GLN A 98 1.69 24.57 -0.81
C GLN A 98 0.53 23.90 -0.06
N ILE A 99 -0.60 24.57 0.12
CA ILE A 99 -1.78 23.98 0.75
C ILE A 99 -2.34 22.85 -0.12
N HIS A 100 -2.46 23.07 -1.44
CA HIS A 100 -2.91 22.05 -2.38
C HIS A 100 -2.02 20.80 -2.30
N ASP A 101 -0.70 20.97 -2.37
CA ASP A 101 0.26 19.87 -2.38
C ASP A 101 0.19 19.08 -1.06
N HIS A 102 0.05 19.75 0.09
CA HIS A 102 -0.12 19.06 1.36
C HIS A 102 -1.46 18.33 1.51
N LEU A 103 -2.54 18.82 0.90
CA LEU A 103 -3.80 18.09 0.81
C LEU A 103 -3.64 16.84 -0.07
N GLN A 104 -2.93 16.97 -1.20
CA GLN A 104 -2.66 15.84 -2.09
C GLN A 104 -1.75 14.80 -1.43
N ASP A 105 -0.74 15.21 -0.68
CA ASP A 105 0.12 14.32 0.10
C ASP A 105 -0.66 13.55 1.16
N PHE A 106 -1.59 14.22 1.83
CA PHE A 106 -2.47 13.56 2.78
C PHE A 106 -3.35 12.52 2.09
N LEU A 107 -3.94 12.85 0.93
CA LEU A 107 -4.74 11.91 0.13
C LEU A 107 -3.93 10.68 -0.27
N ASN A 108 -2.78 10.87 -0.92
CA ASN A 108 -1.92 9.77 -1.39
C ASN A 108 -1.48 8.86 -0.24
N LEU A 109 -1.20 9.44 0.93
CA LEU A 109 -0.78 8.68 2.10
C LEU A 109 -1.93 7.90 2.74
N TYR A 110 -3.14 8.43 2.67
CA TYR A 110 -4.34 7.75 3.15
C TYR A 110 -4.74 6.61 2.21
N ASP A 111 -4.63 6.79 0.89
CA ASP A 111 -4.82 5.71 -0.08
C ASP A 111 -3.79 4.57 0.15
N GLU A 112 -2.53 4.92 0.40
CA GLU A 112 -1.49 3.92 0.73
C GLU A 112 -1.76 3.22 2.07
N LEU A 113 -2.38 3.89 3.06
CA LEU A 113 -2.84 3.25 4.29
C LEU A 113 -3.88 2.16 3.97
N ASP A 114 -4.87 2.48 3.15
CA ASP A 114 -5.95 1.56 2.77
C ASP A 114 -5.40 0.35 1.98
N ASP A 115 -4.47 0.58 1.04
CA ASP A 115 -3.77 -0.50 0.33
C ASP A 115 -3.03 -1.45 1.30
N ASN A 116 -2.45 -0.91 2.38
CA ASN A 116 -1.77 -1.72 3.39
C ASN A 116 -2.76 -2.49 4.27
N ILE A 117 -3.92 -1.92 4.58
CA ILE A 117 -5.00 -2.62 5.28
C ILE A 117 -5.41 -3.84 4.47
N ASP A 118 -5.70 -3.65 3.18
CA ASP A 118 -6.11 -4.72 2.27
C ASP A 118 -5.05 -5.81 2.17
N MET A 119 -3.78 -5.44 1.99
CA MET A 119 -2.66 -6.39 2.00
C MET A 119 -2.64 -7.26 3.26
N TYR A 120 -2.84 -6.67 4.45
CA TYR A 120 -2.82 -7.43 5.70
C TYR A 120 -4.06 -8.30 5.89
N VAL A 121 -5.24 -7.84 5.45
CA VAL A 121 -6.47 -8.63 5.42
C VAL A 121 -6.33 -9.85 4.50
N ASP A 122 -5.71 -9.68 3.33
CA ASP A 122 -5.45 -10.75 2.38
C ASP A 122 -4.51 -11.81 2.96
N ARG A 123 -3.49 -11.38 3.72
CA ARG A 123 -2.57 -12.24 4.46
C ARG A 123 -3.18 -12.89 5.70
N LYS A 124 -4.45 -12.58 6.02
CA LYS A 124 -5.17 -13.09 7.20
C LYS A 124 -4.51 -12.68 8.52
N GLU A 125 -3.84 -11.54 8.54
CA GLU A 125 -3.27 -10.95 9.75
C GLU A 125 -4.37 -10.41 10.66
N ASP A 126 -4.18 -10.51 11.97
CA ASP A 126 -5.10 -9.91 12.95
C ASP A 126 -4.82 -8.42 13.12
N ILE A 127 -5.50 -7.61 12.31
CA ILE A 127 -5.38 -6.15 12.33
C ILE A 127 -6.44 -5.46 13.18
N ARG A 128 -7.23 -6.18 13.98
CA ARG A 128 -8.32 -5.57 14.78
C ARG A 128 -7.82 -4.48 15.73
N LYS A 129 -6.59 -4.61 16.23
CA LYS A 129 -6.00 -3.60 17.11
C LYS A 129 -5.67 -2.30 16.36
N PRO A 130 -4.85 -2.28 15.30
CA PRO A 130 -4.60 -1.06 14.54
C PRO A 130 -5.87 -0.52 13.86
N LEU A 131 -6.77 -1.38 13.38
CA LEU A 131 -8.01 -0.95 12.71
C LEU A 131 -8.94 -0.12 13.62
N LYS A 132 -8.96 -0.37 14.94
CA LYS A 132 -9.67 0.51 15.89
C LYS A 132 -9.10 1.92 15.90
N ALA A 133 -7.77 2.04 15.91
CA ALA A 133 -7.09 3.33 15.88
C ALA A 133 -7.30 4.06 14.54
N ILE A 134 -7.47 3.32 13.45
CA ILE A 134 -7.79 3.88 12.13
C ILE A 134 -9.21 4.45 12.13
N ILE A 135 -10.22 3.70 12.61
CA ILE A 135 -11.60 4.20 12.71
C ILE A 135 -11.69 5.48 13.57
N GLU A 136 -10.94 5.55 14.66
CA GLU A 136 -10.85 6.77 15.48
C GLU A 136 -10.19 7.93 14.69
N ALA A 137 -9.16 7.64 13.90
CA ALA A 137 -8.48 8.61 13.06
C ALA A 137 -9.36 9.10 11.89
N ASP A 138 -10.24 8.27 11.33
CA ASP A 138 -11.16 8.68 10.27
C ASP A 138 -12.06 9.83 10.73
N VAL A 139 -12.63 9.70 11.93
CA VAL A 139 -13.45 10.74 12.57
C VAL A 139 -12.60 11.99 12.86
N GLU A 140 -11.37 11.80 13.34
CA GLU A 140 -10.42 12.90 13.58
C GLU A 140 -10.12 13.67 12.28
N PHE A 141 -9.83 12.96 11.19
CA PHE A 141 -9.48 13.54 9.89
C PHE A 141 -10.64 14.27 9.24
N GLN A 142 -11.84 13.67 9.25
CA GLN A 142 -13.05 14.34 8.77
C GLN A 142 -13.31 15.65 9.55
N THR A 143 -13.15 15.62 10.88
CA THR A 143 -13.32 16.81 11.72
C THR A 143 -12.30 17.90 11.39
N LYS A 144 -11.02 17.52 11.24
CA LYS A 144 -9.94 18.46 10.90
C LYS A 144 -10.10 19.06 9.51
N LEU A 145 -10.45 18.24 8.53
CA LEU A 145 -10.68 18.71 7.16
C LEU A 145 -11.85 19.70 7.10
N LYS A 146 -12.94 19.41 7.82
CA LYS A 146 -14.08 20.33 7.94
C LYS A 146 -13.70 21.65 8.61
N ALA A 147 -12.93 21.59 9.70
CA ALA A 147 -12.45 22.77 10.39
C ALA A 147 -11.54 23.64 9.50
N PHE A 148 -10.69 23.01 8.69
CA PHE A 148 -9.86 23.70 7.70
C PHE A 148 -10.70 24.42 6.65
N GLN A 149 -11.73 23.75 6.08
CA GLN A 149 -12.66 24.37 5.13
C GLN A 149 -13.41 25.56 5.74
N ASP A 150 -13.87 25.42 6.98
CA ASP A 150 -14.54 26.50 7.71
C ASP A 150 -13.60 27.70 7.93
N ALA A 151 -12.32 27.43 8.19
CA ALA A 151 -11.31 28.47 8.34
C ALA A 151 -11.05 29.21 7.02
N LEU A 152 -10.98 28.50 5.88
CA LEU A 152 -10.88 29.13 4.56
C LEU A 152 -12.08 30.04 4.29
N GLN A 153 -13.30 29.56 4.58
CA GLN A 153 -14.53 30.33 4.41
C GLN A 153 -14.56 31.58 5.30
N ALA A 154 -14.21 31.45 6.58
CA ALA A 154 -14.17 32.56 7.53
C ALA A 154 -13.14 33.63 7.12
N ALA A 155 -12.01 33.21 6.56
CA ALA A 155 -10.97 34.09 6.04
C ALA A 155 -11.31 34.70 4.66
N LYS A 156 -12.43 34.27 4.03
CA LYS A 156 -12.81 34.64 2.66
C LYS A 156 -11.74 34.31 1.62
N GLU A 157 -11.00 33.21 1.85
CA GLU A 157 -10.04 32.69 0.88
C GLU A 157 -10.78 32.04 -0.29
N ASP A 158 -10.25 32.17 -1.52
CA ASP A 158 -10.84 31.52 -2.70
C ASP A 158 -10.64 30.00 -2.57
N PRO A 159 -11.71 29.18 -2.52
CA PRO A 159 -11.57 27.74 -2.37
C PRO A 159 -11.20 27.04 -3.69
N LYS A 160 -11.33 27.70 -4.84
CA LYS A 160 -11.11 27.07 -6.17
C LYS A 160 -9.78 26.35 -6.33
N PRO A 161 -8.64 26.85 -5.81
CA PRO A 161 -7.36 26.13 -5.92
C PRO A 161 -7.36 24.76 -5.23
N TYR A 162 -8.28 24.52 -4.30
CA TYR A 162 -8.35 23.30 -3.49
C TYR A 162 -9.59 22.47 -3.76
N GLU A 163 -10.57 22.99 -4.51
CA GLU A 163 -11.92 22.43 -4.64
C GLU A 163 -11.89 20.95 -5.00
N PHE A 164 -11.08 20.57 -5.99
CA PHE A 164 -10.97 19.18 -6.44
C PHE A 164 -10.36 18.26 -5.38
N VAL A 165 -9.19 18.61 -4.84
CA VAL A 165 -8.51 17.77 -3.84
C VAL A 165 -9.32 17.67 -2.53
N LEU A 166 -10.01 18.75 -2.14
CA LEU A 166 -10.90 18.74 -0.98
C LEU A 166 -12.12 17.84 -1.19
N SER A 167 -12.73 17.85 -2.38
CA SER A 167 -13.83 16.95 -2.71
C SER A 167 -13.38 15.49 -2.66
N ASN A 168 -12.27 15.16 -3.31
CA ASN A 168 -11.73 13.79 -3.31
C ASN A 168 -11.41 13.31 -1.90
N LEU A 169 -10.83 14.18 -1.06
CA LEU A 169 -10.54 13.85 0.33
C LEU A 169 -11.79 13.59 1.15
N GLN A 170 -12.84 14.38 0.96
CA GLN A 170 -14.12 14.16 1.65
C GLN A 170 -14.75 12.84 1.24
N ASP A 171 -14.78 12.54 -0.05
CA ASP A 171 -15.33 11.30 -0.59
C ASP A 171 -14.54 10.09 -0.06
N THR A 172 -13.21 10.14 -0.17
CA THR A 172 -12.28 9.08 0.28
C THR A 172 -12.41 8.81 1.77
N LEU A 173 -12.35 9.85 2.61
CA LEU A 173 -12.50 9.69 4.06
C LEU A 173 -13.89 9.18 4.45
N THR A 174 -14.93 9.51 3.69
CA THR A 174 -16.29 9.04 3.96
C THR A 174 -16.44 7.56 3.61
N SER A 175 -16.00 7.16 2.41
CA SER A 175 -16.05 5.75 2.00
C SER A 175 -15.18 4.87 2.90
N ALA A 176 -13.94 5.28 3.16
CA ALA A 176 -13.01 4.52 3.97
C ALA A 176 -13.51 4.36 5.42
N ALA A 177 -14.10 5.40 6.02
CA ALA A 177 -14.67 5.30 7.36
C ALA A 177 -15.78 4.23 7.45
N ASP A 178 -16.60 4.09 6.41
CA ASP A 178 -17.64 3.06 6.35
C ASP A 178 -17.04 1.67 6.09
N ASP A 179 -16.07 1.57 5.19
CA ASP A 179 -15.38 0.33 4.88
C ASP A 179 -14.58 -0.20 6.08
N HIS A 180 -13.86 0.65 6.81
CA HIS A 180 -13.13 0.28 8.02
C HIS A 180 -14.05 -0.26 9.13
N ARG A 181 -15.21 0.36 9.34
CA ARG A 181 -16.21 -0.13 10.31
C ARG A 181 -16.78 -1.48 9.90
N LYS A 182 -17.09 -1.66 8.62
CA LYS A 182 -17.56 -2.93 8.08
C LYS A 182 -16.50 -4.01 8.24
N LEU A 183 -15.25 -3.71 7.85
CA LEU A 183 -14.12 -4.62 7.99
C LEU A 183 -13.88 -5.01 9.45
N MET A 184 -14.01 -4.09 10.40
CA MET A 184 -13.92 -4.40 11.83
C MET A 184 -14.97 -5.44 12.24
N ALA A 185 -16.23 -5.26 11.84
CA ALA A 185 -17.30 -6.20 12.14
C ALA A 185 -17.01 -7.59 11.54
N GLU A 186 -16.52 -7.65 10.30
CA GLU A 186 -16.13 -8.89 9.64
C GLU A 186 -14.99 -9.62 10.38
N GLN A 187 -13.96 -8.88 10.80
CA GLN A 187 -12.84 -9.41 11.58
C GLN A 187 -13.28 -9.93 12.96
N GLU A 188 -14.22 -9.25 13.62
CA GLU A 188 -14.78 -9.70 14.89
C GLU A 188 -15.59 -10.99 14.74
N GLU A 189 -16.42 -11.10 13.71
CA GLU A 189 -17.18 -12.32 13.42
C GLU A 189 -16.26 -13.49 13.05
N ALA A 190 -15.27 -13.26 12.19
CA ALA A 190 -14.26 -14.27 11.83
C ALA A 190 -13.54 -14.82 13.07
N ALA A 191 -13.15 -13.94 14.00
CA ALA A 191 -12.52 -14.33 15.26
C ALA A 191 -13.46 -15.16 16.17
N LYS A 192 -14.76 -14.81 16.24
CA LYS A 192 -15.77 -15.59 16.99
C LYS A 192 -15.94 -16.98 16.39
N HIS A 193 -16.04 -17.10 15.08
CA HIS A 193 -16.15 -18.38 14.38
C HIS A 193 -14.91 -19.26 14.58
N ALA A 194 -13.72 -18.68 14.46
CA ALA A 194 -12.45 -19.39 14.71
C ALA A 194 -12.36 -19.92 16.14
N LYS A 195 -12.80 -19.13 17.14
CA LYS A 195 -12.85 -19.54 18.54
C LYS A 195 -13.82 -20.72 18.77
N LYS A 196 -15.04 -20.63 18.23
CA LYS A 196 -16.04 -21.71 18.34
C LYS A 196 -15.52 -23.02 17.74
N HIS A 197 -14.94 -22.96 16.55
CA HIS A 197 -14.40 -24.13 15.87
C HIS A 197 -13.20 -24.76 16.60
N ARG A 198 -12.36 -23.96 17.27
CA ARG A 198 -11.30 -24.47 18.16
C ARG A 198 -11.86 -25.20 19.39
N GLN A 199 -12.94 -24.68 19.99
CA GLN A 199 -13.59 -25.29 21.16
C GLN A 199 -14.31 -26.60 20.83
N GLN A 200 -14.87 -26.74 19.62
CA GLN A 200 -15.53 -27.98 19.18
C GLN A 200 -14.55 -29.12 18.85
N LYS A 201 -13.26 -28.80 18.68
CA LYS A 201 -12.19 -29.78 18.38
C LYS A 201 -11.43 -30.25 19.64
N GLN A 202 -11.74 -29.69 20.81
CA GLN A 202 -11.19 -30.08 22.11
C GLN A 202 -12.18 -30.99 22.83
#